data_AF-A0AAD6VT76-F1
#
_entry.id   AF-A0AAD6VT76-F1
#
_cell.length_a   1.000
_cell.length_b   1.000
_cell.length_c   1.000
_cell.angle_alpha   90.00
_cell.angle_beta   90.00
_cell.angle_gamma   90.00
#
_symmetry.space_group_name_H-M   'P 1'
#
loop_
_entity.id
_entity.type
_entity.pdbx_description
1 polymer ?
#
loop_
_entity_poly.entity_id
_entity_poly.type
_entity_poly.pdbx_seq_one_letter_code
_entity_poly.pdbx_strand_id
1 'polypeptide(L)'
;MSSCAHVLNSDISGIGVRISYYLQTFFLGCLSVRSGNVNEIIGALYTLMATNIAMAATGLILGFKPQPEISFQDAVVIIYLLSMGWITAMVSLASCKRLSDDTGIPALVPVIHAYTMLSFAFAVLATATTFGQHPECNNEAVAVIFHPFSALGHGRIAGWCIVGFAFFSYTETLVRRTRDQPPVVCMSEPDPGPYPTSTWTLKRQATDYGDPRAFIDYPLLVELVVIFLIWVFFMVNTELVIHRYQPTQEVSVPNWQFGQILPMFLTILPITNMVSAFITFGMKPTKQVYKTVKVFVIHDAEYDPASSHVRRAALASLSGLGAQVEFQQEIWPAIPMVVELLKDSNPDVRRAALDSLSGLGAQAEFQLEIQPAIPMGCTCIPLVLEHKQEIWPAIPMVVELLKDSYSTVRQAALESLSGLGARVEFQQEIRPAIPIVVELLKDSQSSVCRAALQYLSGLQVGAQDIEIVFITILDWGTLEGAKATAS
;
A
#
# COMPACT_ATOMS: atom_id res chain seq x y z
N MET A 1 38.68 -42.89 0.29
CA MET A 1 37.46 -42.16 0.70
C MET A 1 37.66 -40.74 0.22
N SER A 2 36.87 -40.31 -0.76
CA SER A 2 36.84 -38.91 -1.19
C SER A 2 36.41 -38.05 -0.01
N SER A 3 37.15 -36.98 0.26
CA SER A 3 36.81 -36.03 1.32
C SER A 3 35.57 -35.25 0.89
N CYS A 4 34.46 -35.37 1.64
CA CYS A 4 33.20 -34.65 1.41
C CYS A 4 33.22 -33.18 1.88
N ALA A 5 34.39 -32.69 2.27
CA ALA A 5 34.65 -31.30 2.58
C ALA A 5 34.67 -30.43 1.31
N HIS A 6 33.62 -29.65 1.09
CA HIS A 6 33.52 -28.70 -0.03
C HIS A 6 33.30 -27.27 0.45
N VAL A 7 33.79 -26.29 -0.32
CA VAL A 7 33.58 -24.87 -0.03
C VAL A 7 32.12 -24.52 -0.35
N LEU A 8 31.43 -23.86 0.60
CA LEU A 8 30.07 -23.37 0.38
C LEU A 8 30.04 -22.34 -0.75
N ASN A 9 28.94 -22.33 -1.50
CA ASN A 9 28.78 -21.42 -2.62
C ASN A 9 28.74 -19.96 -2.14
N SER A 10 29.70 -19.14 -2.56
CA SER A 10 29.85 -17.75 -2.12
C SER A 10 28.74 -16.82 -2.62
N ASP A 11 28.06 -17.13 -3.72
CA ASP A 11 27.00 -16.27 -4.26
C ASP A 11 25.69 -16.37 -3.48
N ILE A 12 25.52 -17.43 -2.69
CA ILE A 12 24.27 -17.70 -1.97
C ILE A 12 24.50 -17.79 -0.47
N SER A 13 25.51 -18.56 -0.07
CA SER A 13 25.89 -18.77 1.33
C SER A 13 26.97 -17.77 1.77
N GLY A 14 27.32 -16.80 0.92
CA GLY A 14 28.40 -15.84 1.16
C GLY A 14 28.15 -14.87 2.31
N ILE A 15 29.23 -14.35 2.89
CA ILE A 15 29.17 -13.48 4.07
C ILE A 15 28.31 -12.22 3.84
N GLY A 16 28.42 -11.56 2.68
CA GLY A 16 27.61 -10.38 2.37
C GLY A 16 26.12 -10.68 2.23
N VAL A 17 25.77 -11.85 1.67
CA VAL A 17 24.37 -12.30 1.57
C VAL A 17 23.80 -12.53 2.97
N ARG A 18 24.54 -13.22 3.84
CA ARG A 18 24.12 -13.51 5.22
C ARG A 18 23.95 -12.23 6.04
N ILE A 19 24.96 -11.35 6.02
CA ILE A 19 24.90 -10.06 6.71
C ILE A 19 23.69 -9.25 6.23
N SER A 20 23.46 -9.19 4.92
CA SER A 20 22.29 -8.50 4.37
C SER A 20 20.97 -9.05 4.94
N TYR A 21 20.81 -10.37 4.97
CA TYR A 21 19.62 -11.00 5.57
C TYR A 21 19.48 -10.67 7.06
N TYR A 22 20.56 -10.75 7.83
CA TYR A 22 20.55 -10.44 9.25
C TYR A 22 20.12 -8.99 9.48
N LEU A 23 20.67 -8.04 8.72
CA LEU A 23 20.33 -6.63 8.84
C LEU A 23 18.90 -6.34 8.38
N GLN A 24 18.50 -6.80 7.18
CA GLN A 24 17.16 -6.57 6.64
C GLN A 24 16.08 -7.07 7.60
N THR A 25 16.24 -8.29 8.13
CA THR A 25 15.25 -8.88 9.03
C THR A 25 15.19 -8.19 10.39
N PHE A 26 16.35 -7.85 10.98
CA PHE A 26 16.39 -7.16 12.26
C PHE A 26 15.75 -5.77 12.18
N PHE A 27 16.16 -4.98 11.19
CA PHE A 27 15.69 -3.60 11.05
C PHE A 27 14.22 -3.55 10.64
N LEU A 28 13.76 -4.43 9.75
CA LEU A 28 12.33 -4.51 9.43
C LEU A 28 11.50 -4.97 10.63
N GLY A 29 12.00 -5.92 11.44
CA GLY A 29 11.33 -6.34 12.66
C GLY A 29 11.15 -5.15 13.62
N CYS A 30 12.23 -4.41 13.90
CA CYS A 30 12.20 -3.22 14.75
C CYS A 30 11.30 -2.11 14.17
N LEU A 31 11.36 -1.90 12.84
CA LEU A 31 10.52 -0.94 12.14
C LEU A 31 9.04 -1.30 12.26
N SER A 32 8.69 -2.57 12.16
CA SER A 32 7.29 -3.04 12.17
C SER A 32 6.58 -2.77 13.50
N VAL A 33 7.29 -2.91 14.62
CA VAL A 33 6.73 -2.64 15.94
C VAL A 33 6.71 -1.16 16.28
N ARG A 34 7.61 -0.36 15.66
CA ARG A 34 7.78 1.06 15.99
C ARG A 34 7.07 2.02 15.07
N SER A 35 7.09 1.80 13.76
CA SER A 35 6.57 2.78 12.80
C SER A 35 5.05 2.90 12.93
N GLY A 36 4.57 4.14 12.93
CA GLY A 36 3.15 4.46 12.82
C GLY A 36 2.67 4.56 11.37
N ASN A 37 3.56 4.39 10.39
CA ASN A 37 3.27 4.60 8.98
C ASN A 37 3.40 3.27 8.21
N VAL A 38 2.28 2.81 7.65
CA VAL A 38 2.22 1.53 6.93
C VAL A 38 3.12 1.53 5.69
N ASN A 39 3.29 2.68 5.02
CA ASN A 39 4.08 2.79 3.78
C ASN A 39 5.58 2.55 4.02
N GLU A 40 6.10 3.02 5.15
CA GLU A 40 7.50 2.79 5.55
C GLU A 40 7.80 1.31 5.76
N ILE A 41 6.85 0.59 6.37
CA ILE A 41 6.94 -0.85 6.62
C ILE A 41 6.80 -1.62 5.30
N ILE A 42 5.83 -1.26 4.46
CA ILE A 42 5.56 -1.94 3.17
C ILE A 42 6.77 -1.87 2.24
N GLY A 43 7.43 -0.72 2.12
CA GLY A 43 8.60 -0.58 1.27
C GLY A 43 9.71 -1.57 1.64
N ALA A 44 10.08 -1.62 2.92
CA ALA A 44 11.09 -2.54 3.43
C ALA A 44 10.63 -4.02 3.39
N LEU A 45 9.34 -4.28 3.62
CA LEU A 45 8.74 -5.61 3.53
C LEU A 45 8.82 -6.17 2.11
N TYR A 46 8.52 -5.37 1.08
CA TYR A 46 8.65 -5.80 -0.31
C TYR A 46 10.09 -6.13 -0.68
N THR A 47 11.05 -5.34 -0.20
CA THR A 47 12.47 -5.63 -0.43
C THR A 47 12.85 -7.00 0.17
N LEU A 48 12.44 -7.28 1.40
CA LEU A 48 12.68 -8.60 2.01
C LEU A 48 11.96 -9.73 1.26
N MET A 49 10.70 -9.52 0.88
CA MET A 49 9.93 -10.52 0.13
C MET A 49 10.56 -10.85 -1.22
N ALA A 50 10.96 -9.82 -1.98
CA ALA A 50 11.66 -9.99 -3.25
C ALA A 50 12.99 -10.74 -3.06
N THR A 51 13.75 -10.40 -2.02
CA THR A 51 15.02 -11.08 -1.70
C THR A 51 14.81 -12.56 -1.38
N ASN A 52 13.77 -12.89 -0.61
CA ASN A 52 13.43 -14.28 -0.27
C ASN A 52 12.99 -15.07 -1.51
N ILE A 53 12.13 -14.48 -2.36
CA ILE A 53 11.68 -15.11 -3.61
C ILE A 53 12.89 -15.36 -4.51
N ALA A 54 13.75 -14.36 -4.70
CA ALA A 54 14.95 -14.48 -5.52
C ALA A 54 15.90 -15.56 -4.99
N MET A 55 16.17 -15.59 -3.68
CA MET A 55 17.04 -16.60 -3.07
C MET A 55 16.46 -18.01 -3.20
N ALA A 56 15.16 -18.20 -2.96
CA ALA A 56 14.50 -19.49 -3.13
C ALA A 56 14.52 -19.95 -4.60
N ALA A 57 14.23 -19.06 -5.54
CA ALA A 57 14.27 -19.34 -6.98
C ALA A 57 15.69 -19.69 -7.44
N THR A 58 16.71 -18.91 -7.04
CA THR A 58 18.11 -19.19 -7.33
C THR A 58 18.55 -20.53 -6.75
N GLY A 59 18.15 -20.84 -5.51
CA GLY A 59 18.42 -22.14 -4.88
C GLY A 59 17.81 -23.31 -5.66
N LEU A 60 16.57 -23.17 -6.15
CA LEU A 60 15.95 -24.18 -7.01
C LEU A 60 16.71 -24.33 -8.34
N ILE A 61 17.00 -23.21 -9.01
CA ILE A 61 17.64 -23.22 -10.33
C ILE A 61 19.03 -23.86 -10.26
N LEU A 62 19.84 -23.43 -9.30
CA LEU A 62 21.22 -23.91 -9.16
C LEU A 62 21.30 -25.32 -8.57
N GLY A 63 20.33 -25.73 -7.76
CA GLY A 63 20.27 -27.07 -7.16
C GLY A 63 19.81 -28.17 -8.11
N PHE A 64 18.96 -27.83 -9.09
CA PHE A 64 18.36 -28.81 -10.03
C PHE A 64 18.86 -28.69 -11.48
N LYS A 65 19.85 -27.84 -11.74
CA LYS A 65 20.53 -27.78 -13.04
C LYS A 65 21.19 -29.14 -13.36
N PRO A 66 21.31 -29.55 -14.65
CA PRO A 66 21.95 -30.83 -15.01
C PRO A 66 23.36 -31.03 -14.43
N GLN A 67 24.07 -29.92 -14.21
CA GLN A 67 25.28 -29.86 -13.39
C GLN A 67 24.98 -28.88 -12.24
N PRO A 68 24.60 -29.38 -11.05
CA PRO A 68 24.27 -28.52 -9.93
C PRO A 68 25.45 -27.62 -9.54
N GLU A 69 25.15 -26.41 -9.09
CA GLU A 69 26.16 -25.42 -8.67
C GLU A 69 26.19 -25.20 -7.15
N ILE A 70 25.27 -25.87 -6.44
CA ILE A 70 25.14 -25.79 -4.98
C ILE A 70 25.12 -27.19 -4.37
N SER A 71 25.62 -27.30 -3.14
CA SER A 71 25.58 -28.52 -2.35
C SER A 71 24.26 -28.63 -1.56
N PHE A 72 23.97 -29.81 -1.01
CA PHE A 72 22.86 -29.95 -0.07
C PHE A 72 23.04 -29.10 1.19
N GLN A 73 24.29 -28.91 1.65
CA GLN A 73 24.58 -28.03 2.78
C GLN A 73 24.25 -26.56 2.47
N ASP A 74 24.52 -26.08 1.26
CA ASP A 74 24.11 -24.73 0.83
C ASP A 74 22.59 -24.58 0.90
N ALA A 75 21.84 -25.58 0.43
CA ALA A 75 20.38 -25.56 0.51
C ALA A 75 19.87 -25.53 1.97
N VAL A 76 20.53 -26.23 2.90
CA VAL A 76 20.22 -26.14 4.33
C VAL A 76 20.44 -24.70 4.83
N VAL A 77 21.55 -24.04 4.48
CA VAL A 77 21.80 -22.63 4.86
C VAL A 77 20.72 -21.70 4.28
N ILE A 78 20.32 -21.89 3.01
CA ILE A 78 19.24 -21.13 2.39
C ILE A 78 17.93 -21.29 3.19
N ILE A 79 17.58 -22.51 3.62
CA ILE A 79 16.36 -22.74 4.43
C ILE A 79 16.40 -21.93 5.73
N TYR A 80 17.55 -21.77 6.37
CA TYR A 80 17.69 -20.97 7.61
C TYR A 80 17.50 -19.48 7.34
N LEU A 81 18.13 -18.95 6.28
CA LEU A 81 17.97 -17.54 5.89
C LEU A 81 16.52 -17.21 5.48
N LEU A 82 15.92 -18.09 4.68
CA LEU A 82 14.53 -17.96 4.26
C LEU A 82 13.58 -18.05 5.46
N SER A 83 13.73 -19.01 6.37
CA SER A 83 12.84 -19.12 7.53
C SER A 83 12.87 -17.89 8.43
N MET A 84 14.04 -17.30 8.68
CA MET A 84 14.16 -16.02 9.40
C MET A 84 13.44 -14.87 8.67
N GLY A 85 13.62 -14.78 7.34
CA GLY A 85 12.94 -13.80 6.50
C GLY A 85 11.42 -13.98 6.49
N TRP A 86 10.92 -15.22 6.48
CA TRP A 86 9.50 -15.53 6.51
C TRP A 86 8.85 -15.08 7.83
N ILE A 87 9.48 -15.39 8.97
CA ILE A 87 8.98 -14.98 10.29
C ILE A 87 8.90 -13.45 10.39
N THR A 88 9.95 -12.75 9.94
CA THR A 88 9.97 -11.28 9.93
C THR A 88 8.85 -10.72 9.05
N ALA A 89 8.64 -11.31 7.86
CA ALA A 89 7.56 -10.90 6.97
C ALA A 89 6.17 -11.10 7.61
N MET A 90 5.95 -12.20 8.35
CA MET A 90 4.69 -12.45 9.06
C MET A 90 4.45 -11.42 10.17
N VAL A 91 5.47 -11.10 10.98
CA VAL A 91 5.39 -10.04 12.01
C VAL A 91 5.08 -8.68 11.37
N SER A 92 5.71 -8.38 10.25
CA SER A 92 5.52 -7.12 9.51
C SER A 92 4.11 -7.03 8.93
N LEU A 93 3.60 -8.10 8.31
CA LEU A 93 2.23 -8.16 7.78
C LEU A 93 1.17 -8.01 8.88
N ALA A 94 1.39 -8.65 10.03
CA ALA A 94 0.52 -8.49 11.20
C ALA A 94 0.53 -7.02 11.69
N SER A 95 1.70 -6.38 11.68
CA SER A 95 1.86 -4.97 12.03
C SER A 95 1.17 -4.04 11.03
N CYS A 96 1.27 -4.32 9.72
CA CYS A 96 0.55 -3.55 8.69
C CYS A 96 -0.96 -3.63 8.88
N LYS A 97 -1.49 -4.83 9.11
CA LYS A 97 -2.92 -5.04 9.38
C LYS A 97 -3.41 -4.34 10.65
N ARG A 98 -2.53 -4.20 11.67
CA ARG A 98 -2.83 -3.43 12.89
C ARG A 98 -2.95 -1.93 12.60
N LEU A 99 -2.23 -1.42 11.60
CA LEU A 99 -2.15 0.00 11.28
C LEU A 99 -3.17 0.45 10.22
N SER A 100 -3.48 -0.39 9.25
CA SER A 100 -4.46 -0.10 8.19
C SER A 100 -5.24 -1.36 7.80
N ASP A 101 -6.55 -1.23 7.66
CA ASP A 101 -7.41 -2.30 7.14
C ASP A 101 -7.20 -2.51 5.63
N ASP A 102 -6.92 -1.43 4.89
CA ASP A 102 -6.41 -1.48 3.52
C ASP A 102 -4.89 -1.29 3.55
N THR A 103 -4.15 -2.40 3.47
CA THR A 103 -2.69 -2.35 3.45
C THR A 103 -2.13 -2.00 2.07
N GLY A 104 -2.95 -1.90 1.01
CA GLY A 104 -2.47 -1.67 -0.36
C GLY A 104 -1.53 -2.76 -0.91
N ILE A 105 -1.30 -3.84 -0.15
CA ILE A 105 -0.52 -5.00 -0.57
C ILE A 105 -1.46 -5.91 -1.35
N PRO A 106 -1.21 -6.20 -2.64
CA PRO A 106 -2.02 -7.15 -3.37
C PRO A 106 -2.00 -8.49 -2.64
N ALA A 107 -3.17 -9.06 -2.37
CA ALA A 107 -3.30 -10.30 -1.59
C ALA A 107 -2.44 -11.45 -2.14
N LEU A 108 -2.10 -11.41 -3.42
CA LEU A 108 -1.27 -12.38 -4.10
C LEU A 108 0.22 -12.30 -3.71
N VAL A 109 0.78 -11.14 -3.37
CA VAL A 109 2.24 -11.01 -3.13
C VAL A 109 2.71 -11.81 -1.92
N PRO A 110 2.09 -11.70 -0.72
CA PRO A 110 2.46 -12.53 0.43
C PRO A 110 2.21 -14.02 0.18
N VAL A 111 1.19 -14.35 -0.62
CA VAL A 111 0.87 -15.73 -1.01
C VAL A 111 1.98 -16.32 -1.87
N ILE A 112 2.38 -15.61 -2.95
CA ILE A 112 3.50 -16.02 -3.80
C ILE A 112 4.77 -16.20 -2.96
N HIS A 113 5.10 -15.19 -2.15
CA HIS A 113 6.27 -15.22 -1.27
C HIS A 113 6.33 -16.48 -0.40
N ALA A 114 5.26 -16.75 0.36
CA ALA A 114 5.21 -17.90 1.27
C ALA A 114 5.28 -19.24 0.51
N TYR A 115 4.51 -19.41 -0.57
CA TYR A 115 4.49 -20.68 -1.31
C TYR A 115 5.77 -20.92 -2.10
N THR A 116 6.48 -19.89 -2.57
CA THR A 116 7.81 -20.06 -3.19
C THR A 116 8.80 -20.62 -2.17
N MET A 117 8.81 -20.10 -0.94
CA MET A 117 9.71 -20.57 0.12
C MET A 117 9.38 -22.00 0.57
N LEU A 118 8.09 -22.29 0.75
CA LEU A 118 7.61 -23.64 1.07
C LEU A 118 7.96 -24.63 -0.06
N SER A 119 7.80 -24.23 -1.32
CA SER A 119 8.15 -25.07 -2.48
C SER A 119 9.64 -25.40 -2.51
N PHE A 120 10.51 -24.42 -2.25
CA PHE A 120 11.95 -24.65 -2.12
C PHE A 120 12.27 -25.64 -1.00
N ALA A 121 11.71 -25.43 0.21
CA ALA A 121 11.94 -26.32 1.34
C ALA A 121 11.44 -27.76 1.06
N PHE A 122 10.25 -27.91 0.48
CA PHE A 122 9.73 -29.21 0.09
C PHE A 122 10.57 -29.89 -0.99
N ALA A 123 11.04 -29.16 -1.99
CA ALA A 123 11.89 -29.71 -3.04
C ALA A 123 13.20 -30.26 -2.45
N VAL A 124 13.87 -29.48 -1.59
CA VAL A 124 15.10 -29.90 -0.90
C VAL A 124 14.86 -31.11 0.01
N LEU A 125 13.76 -31.13 0.77
CA LEU A 125 13.41 -32.28 1.62
C LEU A 125 13.04 -33.53 0.82
N ALA A 126 12.37 -33.38 -0.31
CA ALA A 126 12.01 -34.49 -1.20
C ALA A 126 13.24 -35.12 -1.85
N THR A 127 14.20 -34.30 -2.25
CA THR A 127 15.40 -34.76 -2.97
C THR A 127 16.67 -34.80 -2.12
N ALA A 128 16.56 -34.69 -0.79
CA ALA A 128 17.70 -34.58 0.13
C ALA A 128 18.81 -35.64 -0.09
N THR A 129 18.49 -36.85 -0.54
CA THR A 129 19.48 -37.92 -0.83
C THR A 129 20.17 -37.78 -2.18
N THR A 130 19.60 -37.01 -3.11
CA THR A 130 20.07 -36.86 -4.50
C THR A 130 20.35 -35.41 -4.89
N PHE A 131 20.18 -34.46 -3.97
CA PHE A 131 20.25 -33.03 -4.23
C PHE A 131 21.70 -32.55 -4.34
N GLY A 132 21.95 -31.64 -5.28
CA GLY A 132 23.19 -30.87 -5.36
C GLY A 132 24.36 -31.59 -6.03
N GLN A 133 25.55 -30.99 -5.92
CA GLN A 133 26.77 -31.39 -6.62
C GLN A 133 27.29 -32.79 -6.25
N HIS A 134 27.21 -33.14 -4.97
CA HIS A 134 27.82 -34.34 -4.39
C HIS A 134 26.80 -35.13 -3.57
N PRO A 135 25.83 -35.80 -4.21
CA PRO A 135 24.79 -36.56 -3.51
C PRO A 135 25.34 -37.60 -2.52
N GLU A 136 26.48 -38.21 -2.84
CA GLU A 136 27.18 -39.18 -2.00
C GLU A 136 27.57 -38.60 -0.62
N CYS A 137 27.76 -37.28 -0.54
CA CYS A 137 28.15 -36.57 0.66
C CYS A 137 26.97 -36.03 1.48
N ASN A 138 25.73 -36.17 1.00
CA ASN A 138 24.55 -35.59 1.67
C ASN A 138 24.27 -36.22 3.05
N ASN A 139 24.77 -37.43 3.31
CA ASN A 139 24.69 -38.07 4.63
C ASN A 139 25.52 -37.35 5.71
N GLU A 140 26.57 -36.63 5.29
CA GLU A 140 27.46 -35.88 6.19
C GLU A 140 26.96 -34.46 6.46
N ALA A 141 25.91 -34.00 5.78
CA ALA A 141 25.33 -32.69 5.99
C ALA A 141 24.76 -32.55 7.40
N VAL A 142 24.95 -31.36 7.99
CA VAL A 142 24.63 -31.06 9.38
C VAL A 142 23.61 -29.94 9.45
N ALA A 143 22.59 -30.12 10.29
CA ALA A 143 21.67 -29.08 10.73
C ALA A 143 21.88 -28.80 12.23
N VAL A 144 21.54 -27.60 12.69
CA VAL A 144 21.78 -27.18 14.09
C VAL A 144 20.53 -26.53 14.66
N ILE A 145 20.05 -27.06 15.78
CA ILE A 145 19.10 -26.40 16.67
C ILE A 145 19.71 -26.47 18.06
N PHE A 146 20.51 -25.45 18.41
CA PHE A 146 21.43 -25.40 19.57
C PHE A 146 22.54 -26.48 19.59
N HIS A 147 22.28 -27.69 19.09
CA HIS A 147 23.24 -28.78 18.94
C HIS A 147 23.23 -29.31 17.50
N PRO A 148 24.39 -29.67 16.92
CA PRO A 148 24.44 -30.29 15.59
C PRO A 148 23.81 -31.68 15.59
N PHE A 149 23.07 -31.98 14.52
CA PHE A 149 22.53 -33.30 14.20
C PHE A 149 22.61 -33.53 12.69
N SER A 150 22.54 -34.79 12.26
CA SER A 150 22.54 -35.11 10.82
C SER A 150 21.31 -34.50 10.17
N ALA A 151 21.54 -33.69 9.12
CA ALA A 151 20.46 -33.10 8.32
C ALA A 151 19.65 -34.18 7.61
N LEU A 152 20.27 -35.32 7.30
CA LEU A 152 19.61 -36.50 6.78
C LEU A 152 19.09 -37.41 7.92
N GLY A 153 18.21 -38.36 7.60
CA GLY A 153 17.60 -39.23 8.61
C GLY A 153 16.64 -38.47 9.53
N HIS A 154 17.01 -38.30 10.80
CA HIS A 154 16.17 -37.63 11.79
C HIS A 154 15.92 -36.14 11.45
N GLY A 155 16.93 -35.44 10.95
CA GLY A 155 16.78 -34.03 10.56
C GLY A 155 15.78 -33.83 9.42
N ARG A 156 15.79 -34.75 8.45
CA ARG A 156 14.84 -34.74 7.32
C ARG A 156 13.41 -34.99 7.79
N ILE A 157 13.20 -35.93 8.73
CA ILE A 157 11.88 -36.22 9.31
C ILE A 157 11.37 -34.98 10.06
N ALA A 158 12.21 -34.36 10.91
CA ALA A 158 11.87 -33.13 11.60
C ALA A 158 11.55 -32.00 10.60
N GLY A 159 12.32 -31.88 9.52
CA GLY A 159 12.06 -30.94 8.43
C GLY A 159 10.69 -31.12 7.80
N TRP A 160 10.29 -32.37 7.48
CA TRP A 160 8.94 -32.65 6.97
C TRP A 160 7.84 -32.25 7.95
N CYS A 161 8.02 -32.53 9.25
CA CYS A 161 7.06 -32.11 10.28
C CYS A 161 6.94 -30.59 10.35
N ILE A 162 8.06 -29.86 10.38
CA ILE A 162 8.09 -28.40 10.53
C ILE A 162 7.53 -27.72 9.27
N VAL A 163 8.03 -28.08 8.08
CA VAL A 163 7.58 -27.47 6.82
C VAL A 163 6.14 -27.84 6.51
N GLY A 164 5.73 -29.07 6.81
CA GLY A 164 4.33 -29.50 6.71
C GLY A 164 3.42 -28.69 7.62
N PHE A 165 3.80 -28.52 8.90
CA PHE A 165 3.05 -27.69 9.84
C PHE A 165 2.96 -26.23 9.37
N ALA A 166 4.06 -25.65 8.90
CA ALA A 166 4.10 -24.29 8.34
C ALA A 166 3.17 -24.15 7.11
N PHE A 167 3.16 -25.13 6.21
CA PHE A 167 2.25 -25.17 5.07
C PHE A 167 0.79 -25.18 5.52
N PHE A 168 0.39 -26.15 6.36
CA PHE A 168 -1.01 -26.27 6.79
C PHE A 168 -1.49 -25.06 7.58
N SER A 169 -0.69 -24.55 8.52
CA SER A 169 -1.03 -23.36 9.30
C SER A 169 -1.17 -22.10 8.45
N TYR A 170 -0.29 -21.91 7.46
CA TYR A 170 -0.38 -20.78 6.54
C TYR A 170 -1.60 -20.90 5.61
N THR A 171 -1.82 -22.08 5.02
CA THR A 171 -2.99 -22.34 4.17
C THR A 171 -4.29 -22.20 4.95
N GLU A 172 -4.37 -22.67 6.19
CA GLU A 172 -5.54 -22.49 7.05
C GLU A 172 -5.81 -21.00 7.30
N THR A 173 -4.77 -20.22 7.61
CA THR A 173 -4.90 -18.76 7.79
C THR A 173 -5.40 -18.08 6.53
N LEU A 174 -4.92 -18.49 5.35
CA LEU A 174 -5.38 -17.97 4.06
C LEU A 174 -6.84 -18.34 3.78
N VAL A 175 -7.25 -19.58 4.03
CA VAL A 175 -8.63 -20.05 3.82
C VAL A 175 -9.61 -19.38 4.79
N ARG A 176 -9.22 -19.22 6.05
CA ARG A 176 -10.02 -18.44 7.01
C ARG A 176 -10.20 -17.01 6.52
N ARG A 177 -9.15 -16.39 5.99
CA ARG A 177 -9.20 -15.04 5.43
C ARG A 177 -10.16 -14.91 4.24
N THR A 178 -10.21 -15.89 3.34
CA THR A 178 -11.13 -15.86 2.19
C THR A 178 -12.55 -16.25 2.55
N ARG A 179 -12.75 -17.12 3.56
CA ARG A 179 -14.07 -17.50 4.07
C ARG A 179 -14.72 -16.36 4.87
N ASP A 180 -13.95 -15.70 5.73
CA ASP A 180 -14.44 -14.67 6.64
C ASP A 180 -14.54 -13.29 5.96
N GLN A 181 -14.12 -13.18 4.69
CA GLN A 181 -14.47 -12.02 3.88
C GLN A 181 -15.99 -12.02 3.72
N PRO A 182 -16.69 -10.94 4.14
CA PRO A 182 -18.11 -10.84 3.91
C PRO A 182 -18.37 -10.97 2.41
N PRO A 183 -19.42 -11.69 1.98
CA PRO A 183 -19.76 -11.74 0.57
C PRO A 183 -19.87 -10.30 0.07
N VAL A 184 -19.29 -10.03 -1.10
CA VAL A 184 -19.58 -8.81 -1.83
C VAL A 184 -21.07 -8.88 -2.14
N VAL A 185 -21.87 -8.29 -1.27
CA VAL A 185 -23.26 -7.99 -1.56
C VAL A 185 -23.17 -6.91 -2.62
N CYS A 186 -23.28 -7.30 -3.89
CA CYS A 186 -23.68 -6.37 -4.93
C CYS A 186 -24.97 -5.75 -4.40
N MET A 187 -24.92 -4.48 -4.01
CA MET A 187 -26.12 -3.75 -3.66
C MET A 187 -27.00 -3.79 -4.92
N SER A 188 -28.04 -4.64 -4.90
CA SER A 188 -29.24 -4.35 -5.65
C SER A 188 -29.70 -2.96 -5.24
N GLU A 189 -30.09 -2.13 -6.21
CA GLU A 189 -30.62 -0.78 -5.98
C GLU A 189 -31.48 -0.77 -4.70
N PRO A 190 -31.19 0.13 -3.73
CA PRO A 190 -32.04 0.24 -2.57
C PRO A 190 -33.44 0.60 -3.05
N ASP A 191 -34.44 -0.20 -2.66
CA ASP A 191 -35.84 0.25 -2.71
C ASP A 191 -35.92 1.66 -2.11
N PRO A 192 -36.68 2.61 -2.69
CA PRO A 192 -36.83 3.97 -2.18
C PRO A 192 -37.71 3.97 -0.93
N GLY A 193 -37.25 3.30 0.11
CA GLY A 193 -37.77 3.40 1.46
C GLY A 193 -37.11 4.56 2.21
N PRO A 194 -37.76 5.10 3.26
CA PRO A 194 -37.15 6.13 4.08
C PRO A 194 -35.85 5.60 4.71
N TYR A 195 -34.75 6.32 4.48
CA TYR A 195 -33.42 5.98 4.99
C TYR A 195 -33.45 5.73 6.52
N PRO A 196 -32.82 4.65 7.03
CA PRO A 196 -32.73 4.42 8.46
C PRO A 196 -31.79 5.45 9.09
N THR A 197 -32.30 6.16 10.10
CA THR A 197 -31.53 6.96 11.06
C THR A 197 -30.57 6.06 11.83
N SER A 198 -29.40 5.81 11.25
CA SER A 198 -28.35 5.01 11.85
C SER A 198 -27.36 5.94 12.55
N THR A 199 -27.44 5.99 13.88
CA THR A 199 -26.34 6.44 14.73
C THR A 199 -25.20 5.44 14.61
N TRP A 200 -24.17 5.78 13.84
CA TRP A 200 -22.94 5.00 13.77
C TRP A 200 -22.07 5.35 14.98
N THR A 201 -22.15 4.57 16.06
CA THR A 201 -21.12 4.62 17.10
C THR A 201 -19.87 3.91 16.59
N LEU A 202 -18.85 4.66 16.18
CA LEU A 202 -17.50 4.14 15.96
C LEU A 202 -16.95 3.61 17.28
N LYS A 203 -17.16 2.31 17.53
CA LYS A 203 -16.60 1.61 18.68
C LYS A 203 -15.16 1.22 18.33
N ARG A 204 -14.23 2.17 18.43
CA ARG A 204 -12.81 1.87 18.33
C ARG A 204 -12.37 1.23 19.66
N GLN A 205 -11.83 0.02 19.60
CA GLN A 205 -11.18 -0.63 20.74
C GLN A 205 -10.11 0.34 21.28
N ALA A 206 -10.34 0.86 22.48
CA ALA A 206 -9.34 1.62 23.21
C ALA A 206 -8.22 0.64 23.59
N THR A 207 -7.11 0.67 22.87
CA THR A 207 -5.87 0.09 23.35
C THR A 207 -5.36 0.95 24.51
N ASP A 208 -5.01 0.25 25.58
CA ASP A 208 -4.64 0.76 26.89
C ASP A 208 -3.61 1.89 26.81
N TYR A 209 -3.97 3.07 27.30
CA TYR A 209 -3.08 4.22 27.35
C TYR A 209 -2.06 4.02 28.47
N GLY A 210 -0.82 3.69 28.10
CA GLY A 210 0.30 3.74 29.03
C GLY A 210 0.40 5.12 29.71
N ASP A 211 0.76 5.13 31.00
CA ASP A 211 0.89 6.35 31.80
C ASP A 211 1.69 7.41 31.02
N PRO A 212 1.12 8.60 30.74
CA PRO A 212 1.82 9.66 30.02
C PRO A 212 3.07 10.19 30.76
N ARG A 213 3.32 9.75 32.00
CA ARG A 213 4.57 10.01 32.75
C ARG A 213 5.64 8.95 32.53
N ALA A 214 5.33 7.82 31.89
CA ALA A 214 6.29 6.76 31.62
C ALA A 214 7.30 7.23 30.55
N PHE A 215 8.59 7.18 30.90
CA PHE A 215 9.67 7.53 29.99
C PHE A 215 9.89 6.47 28.89
N ILE A 216 9.46 5.22 29.13
CA ILE A 216 9.66 4.07 28.26
C ILE A 216 8.33 3.31 28.10
N ASP A 217 8.00 2.96 26.86
CA ASP A 217 6.92 2.04 26.49
C ASP A 217 7.36 0.59 26.76
N TYR A 218 6.94 0.03 27.88
CA TYR A 218 7.31 -1.34 28.28
C TYR A 218 6.80 -2.42 27.31
N PRO A 219 5.55 -2.38 26.81
CA PRO A 219 5.10 -3.26 25.73
C PRO A 219 6.00 -3.24 24.50
N LEU A 220 6.35 -2.05 24.00
CA LEU A 220 7.29 -1.90 22.88
C LEU A 220 8.66 -2.50 23.21
N LEU A 221 9.18 -2.26 24.42
CA LEU A 221 10.46 -2.83 24.85
C LEU A 221 10.42 -4.36 24.87
N VAL A 222 9.32 -4.96 25.34
CA VAL A 222 9.14 -6.42 25.33
C VAL A 222 9.10 -6.95 23.89
N GLU A 223 8.34 -6.30 23.00
CA GLU A 223 8.30 -6.69 21.57
C GLU A 223 9.70 -6.63 20.94
N LEU A 224 10.47 -5.56 21.20
CA LEU A 224 11.85 -5.42 20.69
C LEU A 224 12.79 -6.48 21.25
N VAL A 225 12.68 -6.82 22.54
CA VAL A 225 13.48 -7.90 23.16
C VAL A 225 13.12 -9.24 22.54
N VAL A 226 11.84 -9.53 22.32
CA VAL A 226 11.40 -10.78 21.66
C VAL A 226 11.94 -10.85 20.23
N ILE A 227 11.85 -9.77 19.45
CA ILE A 227 12.42 -9.70 18.10
C ILE A 227 13.92 -9.95 18.14
N PHE A 228 14.65 -9.31 19.07
CA PHE A 228 16.08 -9.51 19.22
C PHE A 228 16.44 -10.96 19.56
N LEU A 229 15.73 -11.60 20.49
CA LEU A 229 15.99 -12.98 20.87
C LEU A 229 15.72 -13.97 19.73
N ILE A 230 14.61 -13.79 19.00
CA ILE A 230 14.30 -14.60 17.82
C ILE A 230 15.37 -14.40 16.73
N TRP A 231 15.76 -13.16 16.49
CA TRP A 231 16.80 -12.84 15.51
C TRP A 231 18.16 -13.46 15.88
N VAL A 232 18.60 -13.33 17.13
CA VAL A 232 19.83 -13.97 17.64
C VAL A 232 19.75 -15.48 17.48
N PHE A 233 18.60 -16.09 17.80
CA PHE A 233 18.41 -17.53 17.62
C PHE A 233 18.67 -17.97 16.17
N PHE A 234 18.06 -17.32 15.18
CA PHE A 234 18.27 -17.68 13.77
C PHE A 234 19.69 -17.40 13.30
N MET A 235 20.25 -16.24 13.65
CA MET A 235 21.59 -15.84 13.26
C MET A 235 22.64 -16.83 13.81
N VAL A 236 22.58 -17.14 15.11
CA VAL A 236 23.52 -18.06 15.75
C VAL A 236 23.41 -19.46 15.17
N ASN A 237 22.20 -19.98 14.96
CA ASN A 237 22.05 -21.31 14.38
C ASN A 237 22.55 -21.36 12.93
N THR A 238 22.35 -20.29 12.14
CA THR A 238 22.86 -20.20 10.76
C THR A 238 24.39 -20.23 10.73
N GLU A 239 25.06 -19.42 11.56
CA GLU A 239 26.53 -19.40 11.62
C GLU A 239 27.10 -20.68 12.23
N LEU A 240 26.40 -21.33 13.17
CA LEU A 240 26.81 -22.63 13.72
C LEU A 240 26.76 -23.74 12.67
N VAL A 241 25.72 -23.77 11.83
CA VAL A 241 25.61 -24.71 10.70
C VAL A 241 26.82 -24.57 9.78
N ILE A 242 27.20 -23.33 9.45
CA ILE A 242 28.32 -23.04 8.55
C ILE A 242 29.66 -23.39 9.20
N HIS A 243 29.88 -22.97 10.45
CA HIS A 243 31.14 -23.21 11.14
C HIS A 243 31.40 -24.70 11.40
N ARG A 244 30.35 -25.51 11.61
CA ARG A 244 30.50 -26.95 11.86
C ARG A 244 30.73 -27.79 10.61
N TYR A 245 30.38 -27.25 9.45
CA TYR A 245 30.61 -27.91 8.16
C TYR A 245 32.06 -27.81 7.66
N GLN A 246 32.94 -27.05 8.34
CA GLN A 246 34.32 -26.72 7.96
C GLN A 246 35.00 -27.67 6.94
N PRO A 247 35.28 -27.19 5.71
CA PRO A 247 36.05 -27.95 4.74
C PRO A 247 37.54 -27.94 5.10
N THR A 248 38.20 -29.10 5.00
CA THR A 248 39.61 -29.35 5.33
C THR A 248 40.63 -28.67 4.40
N GLN A 249 40.28 -27.63 3.65
CA GLN A 249 41.25 -26.86 2.86
C GLN A 249 41.08 -25.36 3.03
N GLU A 250 42.16 -24.73 3.52
CA GLU A 250 42.41 -23.29 3.47
C GLU A 250 42.53 -22.83 2.01
N VAL A 251 41.41 -22.78 1.27
CA VAL A 251 41.37 -22.03 0.02
C VAL A 251 41.06 -20.59 0.43
N SER A 252 42.03 -19.70 0.25
CA SER A 252 41.88 -18.26 0.43
C SER A 252 40.96 -17.68 -0.65
N VAL A 253 39.66 -17.93 -0.53
CA VAL A 253 38.64 -17.29 -1.36
C VAL A 253 38.50 -15.84 -0.88
N PRO A 254 38.51 -14.83 -1.77
CA PRO A 254 38.24 -13.45 -1.35
C PRO A 254 36.91 -13.38 -0.59
N ASN A 255 36.93 -12.81 0.61
CA ASN A 255 35.75 -12.73 1.49
C ASN A 255 34.57 -11.98 0.86
N TRP A 256 34.81 -11.15 -0.16
CA TRP A 256 33.79 -10.33 -0.81
C TRP A 256 33.86 -10.45 -2.31
N GLN A 257 32.75 -10.85 -2.92
CA GLN A 257 32.55 -10.88 -4.38
C GLN A 257 31.49 -9.84 -4.77
N PHE A 258 31.54 -9.32 -6.00
CA PHE A 258 30.63 -8.28 -6.48
C PHE A 258 29.14 -8.64 -6.28
N GLY A 259 28.79 -9.92 -6.49
CA GLY A 259 27.43 -10.44 -6.27
C GLY A 259 26.92 -10.31 -4.83
N GLN A 260 27.83 -10.23 -3.84
CA GLN A 260 27.49 -10.11 -2.41
C GLN A 260 27.28 -8.65 -1.97
N ILE A 261 27.64 -7.67 -2.80
CA ILE A 261 27.46 -6.23 -2.50
C ILE A 261 26.01 -5.82 -2.81
N LEU A 262 25.39 -6.39 -3.84
CA LEU A 262 24.03 -6.03 -4.25
C LEU A 262 23.00 -6.19 -3.11
N PRO A 263 22.97 -7.32 -2.36
CA PRO A 263 22.06 -7.46 -1.23
C PRO A 263 22.30 -6.43 -0.12
N MET A 264 23.50 -5.86 0.02
CA MET A 264 23.76 -4.85 1.04
C MET A 264 23.03 -3.54 0.75
N PHE A 265 22.86 -3.15 -0.52
CA PHE A 265 22.06 -1.97 -0.87
C PHE A 265 20.59 -2.12 -0.48
N LEU A 266 20.06 -3.35 -0.49
CA LEU A 266 18.69 -3.65 -0.06
C LEU A 266 18.48 -3.44 1.45
N THR A 267 19.56 -3.33 2.24
CA THR A 267 19.49 -3.00 3.67
C THR A 267 19.25 -1.51 3.93
N ILE A 268 19.49 -0.63 2.95
CA ILE A 268 19.44 0.82 3.14
C ILE A 268 18.03 1.26 3.53
N LEU A 269 17.00 0.84 2.78
CA LEU A 269 15.61 1.19 3.07
C LEU A 269 15.14 0.80 4.48
N PRO A 270 15.28 -0.46 4.94
CA PRO A 270 14.89 -0.82 6.30
C PRO A 270 15.70 -0.07 7.35
N ILE A 271 17.00 0.22 7.12
CA ILE A 271 17.82 1.01 8.04
C ILE A 271 17.32 2.45 8.14
N THR A 272 17.16 3.14 7.01
CA THR A 272 16.78 4.56 7.00
C THR A 272 15.40 4.74 7.62
N ASN A 273 14.46 3.86 7.29
CA ASN A 273 13.10 3.92 7.83
C ASN A 273 13.10 3.60 9.32
N MET A 274 13.86 2.58 9.75
CA MET A 274 13.98 2.25 11.18
C MET A 274 14.58 3.42 11.95
N VAL A 275 15.70 3.99 11.48
CA VAL A 275 16.35 5.12 12.15
C VAL A 275 15.40 6.32 12.23
N SER A 276 14.72 6.64 11.12
CA SER A 276 13.72 7.71 11.08
C SER A 276 12.60 7.50 12.10
N ALA A 277 12.04 6.28 12.17
CA ALA A 277 10.99 5.95 13.12
C ALA A 277 11.45 6.10 14.58
N PHE A 278 12.65 5.65 14.91
CA PHE A 278 13.17 5.77 16.28
C PHE A 278 13.59 7.20 16.63
N ILE A 279 14.07 8.01 15.67
CA ILE A 279 14.34 9.44 15.89
C ILE A 279 13.02 10.18 16.14
N THR A 280 12.00 9.90 15.32
CA THR A 280 10.72 10.62 15.36
C THR A 280 9.94 10.28 16.61
N PHE A 281 9.84 9.00 16.95
CA PHE A 281 8.92 8.54 17.97
C PHE A 281 9.62 8.09 19.27
N GLY A 282 10.93 7.81 19.24
CA GLY A 282 11.71 7.39 20.41
C GLY A 282 11.21 6.10 21.07
N MET A 283 11.65 5.84 22.30
CA MET A 283 11.18 4.70 23.13
C MET A 283 9.94 5.05 23.98
N LYS A 284 9.40 6.25 23.81
CA LYS A 284 8.28 6.74 24.63
C LYS A 284 6.98 6.09 24.17
N PRO A 285 6.00 5.94 25.08
CA PRO A 285 4.66 5.52 24.72
C PRO A 285 4.17 6.42 23.59
N THR A 286 3.97 5.83 22.42
CA THR A 286 3.44 6.60 21.31
C THR A 286 2.01 6.93 21.73
N LYS A 287 1.75 8.21 22.08
CA LYS A 287 0.40 8.72 21.92
C LYS A 287 0.16 8.63 20.42
N GLN A 288 -0.40 7.52 19.95
CA GLN A 288 -1.25 7.59 18.79
C GLN A 288 -2.38 8.51 19.21
N VAL A 289 -2.12 9.82 19.08
CA VAL A 289 -3.16 10.79 18.87
C VAL A 289 -3.72 10.40 17.51
N TYR A 290 -4.53 9.34 17.52
CA TYR A 290 -5.68 9.32 16.65
C TYR A 290 -6.37 10.63 16.99
N LYS A 291 -6.12 11.66 16.17
CA LYS A 291 -7.07 12.75 16.08
C LYS A 291 -8.32 12.01 15.69
N THR A 292 -9.18 11.78 16.67
CA THR A 292 -10.58 11.57 16.40
C THR A 292 -10.97 12.88 15.76
N VAL A 293 -10.87 12.96 14.43
CA VAL A 293 -11.72 13.87 13.70
C VAL A 293 -13.09 13.28 13.95
N LYS A 294 -13.72 13.72 15.05
CA LYS A 294 -15.16 13.68 15.12
C LYS A 294 -15.58 14.56 13.96
N VAL A 295 -15.80 13.96 12.80
CA VAL A 295 -16.66 14.55 11.80
C VAL A 295 -17.99 14.63 12.52
N PHE A 296 -18.26 15.80 13.10
CA PHE A 296 -19.52 16.08 13.74
C PHE A 296 -20.55 16.03 12.61
N VAL A 297 -21.18 14.86 12.47
CA VAL A 297 -22.39 14.75 11.67
C VAL A 297 -23.36 15.76 12.26
N ILE A 298 -23.93 16.57 11.37
CA ILE A 298 -24.69 17.81 11.63
C ILE A 298 -25.99 17.56 12.43
N HIS A 299 -26.16 16.38 13.04
CA HIS A 299 -27.33 16.01 13.83
C HIS A 299 -27.22 16.26 15.34
N ASP A 300 -26.02 16.31 15.92
CA ASP A 300 -25.82 16.36 17.38
C ASP A 300 -25.38 17.74 17.92
N ALA A 301 -25.40 18.80 17.10
CA ALA A 301 -25.33 20.14 17.66
C ALA A 301 -26.70 20.46 18.29
N GLU A 302 -26.70 20.89 19.54
CA GLU A 302 -27.84 21.41 20.32
C GLU A 302 -28.40 22.73 19.73
N TYR A 303 -28.35 22.87 18.41
CA TYR A 303 -28.60 24.07 17.62
C TYR A 303 -29.33 23.68 16.34
N ASP A 304 -30.32 24.49 15.96
CA ASP A 304 -31.30 24.21 14.90
C ASP A 304 -30.65 23.70 13.58
N PRO A 305 -30.85 22.42 13.20
CA PRO A 305 -30.30 21.82 11.97
C PRO A 305 -30.85 22.48 10.70
N ALA A 306 -31.90 23.29 10.80
CA ALA A 306 -32.42 24.09 9.70
C ALA A 306 -31.54 25.30 9.33
N SER A 307 -30.57 25.69 10.17
CA SER A 307 -29.77 26.89 9.93
C SER A 307 -28.73 26.70 8.82
N SER A 308 -28.88 27.47 7.73
CA SER A 308 -27.95 27.47 6.58
C SER A 308 -26.51 27.82 6.98
N HIS A 309 -26.32 28.58 8.06
CA HIS A 309 -25.00 28.94 8.59
C HIS A 309 -24.21 27.73 9.10
N VAL A 310 -24.87 26.78 9.77
CA VAL A 310 -24.22 25.57 10.30
C VAL A 310 -23.81 24.64 9.17
N ARG A 311 -24.71 24.41 8.19
CA ARG A 311 -24.40 23.59 7.02
C ARG A 311 -23.23 24.15 6.21
N ARG A 312 -23.22 25.47 6.02
CA ARG A 312 -22.11 26.18 5.36
C ARG A 312 -20.79 26.06 6.12
N ALA A 313 -20.81 26.24 7.44
CA ALA A 313 -19.60 26.14 8.27
C ALA A 313 -19.02 24.71 8.30
N ALA A 314 -19.89 23.70 8.31
CA ALA A 314 -19.49 22.30 8.21
C ALA A 314 -18.82 22.00 6.86
N LEU A 315 -19.41 22.46 5.75
CA LEU A 315 -18.84 22.30 4.40
C LEU A 315 -17.50 23.03 4.24
N ALA A 316 -17.36 24.25 4.78
CA ALA A 316 -16.09 24.97 4.78
C ALA A 316 -15.00 24.23 5.57
N SER A 317 -15.38 23.59 6.67
CA SER A 317 -14.47 22.76 7.47
C SER A 317 -14.04 21.51 6.71
N LEU A 318 -14.97 20.85 6.01
CA LEU A 318 -14.68 19.68 5.17
C LEU A 318 -13.76 20.04 4.00
N SER A 319 -14.00 21.18 3.33
CA SER A 319 -13.12 21.70 2.27
C SER A 319 -11.69 21.94 2.79
N GLY A 320 -11.56 22.59 3.96
CA GLY A 320 -10.25 22.85 4.59
C GLY A 320 -9.52 21.59 5.05
N LEU A 321 -10.25 20.55 5.49
CA LEU A 321 -9.69 19.25 5.86
C LEU A 321 -9.33 18.41 4.62
N GLY A 322 -10.13 18.48 3.56
CA GLY A 322 -9.88 17.79 2.29
C GLY A 322 -8.65 18.31 1.54
N ALA A 323 -8.21 19.52 1.85
CA ALA A 323 -6.93 20.08 1.39
C ALA A 323 -5.71 19.47 2.10
N GLN A 324 -5.87 18.48 2.97
CA GLN A 324 -4.79 17.75 3.62
C GLN A 324 -4.83 16.28 3.20
N VAL A 325 -3.70 15.76 2.70
CA VAL A 325 -3.60 14.39 2.17
C VAL A 325 -3.88 13.35 3.27
N GLU A 326 -3.56 13.70 4.51
CA GLU A 326 -3.65 12.83 5.68
C GLU A 326 -5.08 12.55 6.15
N PHE A 327 -6.08 13.30 5.68
CA PHE A 327 -7.47 13.18 6.14
C PHE A 327 -8.43 12.67 5.04
N GLN A 328 -7.92 12.30 3.87
CA GLN A 328 -8.77 11.94 2.72
C GLN A 328 -9.63 10.70 3.00
N GLN A 329 -9.06 9.66 3.61
CA GLN A 329 -9.77 8.41 3.89
C GLN A 329 -10.91 8.60 4.91
N GLU A 330 -10.75 9.53 5.85
CA GLU A 330 -11.75 9.85 6.85
C GLU A 330 -12.88 10.75 6.32
N ILE A 331 -12.67 11.43 5.20
CA ILE A 331 -13.65 12.37 4.62
C ILE A 331 -14.60 11.66 3.63
N TRP A 332 -14.20 10.56 3.00
CA TRP A 332 -15.02 9.84 2.01
C TRP A 332 -16.46 9.52 2.48
N PRO A 333 -16.70 9.06 3.72
CA PRO A 333 -18.05 8.82 4.22
C PRO A 333 -18.95 10.07 4.28
N ALA A 334 -18.38 11.28 4.23
CA ALA A 334 -19.11 12.54 4.24
C ALA A 334 -19.57 12.99 2.85
N ILE A 335 -19.07 12.39 1.76
CA ILE A 335 -19.40 12.80 0.39
C ILE A 335 -20.88 12.67 0.06
N PRO A 336 -21.60 11.59 0.42
CA PRO A 336 -23.04 11.51 0.16
C PRO A 336 -23.83 12.69 0.75
N MET A 337 -23.42 13.17 1.93
CA MET A 337 -24.00 14.37 2.56
C MET A 337 -23.64 15.65 1.79
N VAL A 338 -22.41 15.80 1.34
CA VAL A 338 -22.01 16.95 0.49
C VAL A 338 -22.82 16.96 -0.81
N VAL A 339 -23.04 15.79 -1.42
CA VAL A 339 -23.86 15.62 -2.62
C VAL A 339 -25.31 16.03 -2.33
N GLU A 340 -25.90 15.61 -1.21
CA GLU A 340 -27.25 16.05 -0.83
C GLU A 340 -27.36 17.58 -0.72
N LEU A 341 -26.35 18.23 -0.14
CA LEU A 341 -26.30 19.68 0.06
C LEU A 341 -26.12 20.49 -1.24
N LEU A 342 -25.76 19.86 -2.35
CA LEU A 342 -25.83 20.51 -3.67
C LEU A 342 -27.28 20.86 -4.08
N LYS A 343 -28.29 20.21 -3.49
CA LYS A 343 -29.72 20.50 -3.73
C LYS A 343 -30.33 21.45 -2.70
N ASP A 344 -29.53 22.05 -1.82
CA ASP A 344 -30.05 22.91 -0.75
C ASP A 344 -30.77 24.13 -1.32
N SER A 345 -31.88 24.52 -0.68
CA SER A 345 -32.63 25.74 -1.01
C SER A 345 -31.78 27.01 -0.94
N ASN A 346 -30.78 27.06 -0.06
CA ASN A 346 -29.92 28.21 0.15
C ASN A 346 -28.71 28.19 -0.81
N PRO A 347 -28.52 29.22 -1.66
CA PRO A 347 -27.42 29.28 -2.62
C PRO A 347 -26.03 29.30 -1.97
N ASP A 348 -25.90 29.84 -0.75
CA ASP A 348 -24.61 29.84 -0.04
C ASP A 348 -24.20 28.44 0.42
N VAL A 349 -25.18 27.57 0.70
CA VAL A 349 -24.93 26.17 1.06
C VAL A 349 -24.56 25.37 -0.18
N ARG A 350 -25.28 25.55 -1.31
CA ARG A 350 -24.93 24.93 -2.59
C ARG A 350 -23.52 25.31 -3.03
N ARG A 351 -23.17 26.60 -2.91
CA ARG A 351 -21.81 27.10 -3.17
C ARG A 351 -20.77 26.43 -2.27
N ALA A 352 -21.00 26.37 -0.96
CA ALA A 352 -20.04 25.74 -0.05
C ALA A 352 -19.86 24.24 -0.31
N ALA A 353 -20.90 23.56 -0.80
CA ALA A 353 -20.81 22.15 -1.19
C ALA A 353 -19.93 21.98 -2.44
N LEU A 354 -20.08 22.86 -3.44
CA LEU A 354 -19.22 22.94 -4.62
C LEU A 354 -17.75 23.25 -4.25
N ASP A 355 -17.52 24.21 -3.36
CA ASP A 355 -16.19 24.58 -2.88
C ASP A 355 -15.53 23.40 -2.13
N SER A 356 -16.32 22.61 -1.39
CA SER A 356 -15.84 21.39 -0.73
C SER A 356 -15.46 20.29 -1.73
N LEU A 357 -16.26 20.07 -2.78
CA LEU A 357 -15.94 19.09 -3.83
C LEU A 357 -14.72 19.50 -4.66
N SER A 358 -14.57 20.79 -4.97
CA SER A 358 -13.40 21.35 -5.65
C SER A 358 -12.11 21.08 -4.85
N GLY A 359 -12.15 21.36 -3.53
CA GLY A 359 -11.02 21.12 -2.63
C GLY A 359 -10.58 19.65 -2.55
N LEU A 360 -11.55 18.72 -2.60
CA LEU A 360 -11.28 17.28 -2.66
C LEU A 360 -10.69 16.85 -4.02
N GLY A 361 -11.11 17.51 -5.11
CA GLY A 361 -10.62 17.25 -6.46
C GLY A 361 -9.16 17.69 -6.69
N ALA A 362 -8.77 18.87 -6.18
CA ALA A 362 -7.55 19.59 -6.55
C ALA A 362 -6.21 18.96 -6.12
N GLN A 363 -6.17 17.91 -5.29
CA GLN A 363 -4.91 17.32 -4.79
C GLN A 363 -4.22 16.31 -5.73
N ALA A 364 -4.26 16.53 -7.05
CA ALA A 364 -3.75 15.58 -8.06
C ALA A 364 -2.22 15.65 -8.30
N GLU A 365 -1.49 16.63 -7.75
CA GLU A 365 -0.11 16.92 -8.14
C GLU A 365 0.94 15.89 -7.66
N PHE A 366 0.61 14.95 -6.76
CA PHE A 366 1.59 13.99 -6.22
C PHE A 366 1.62 12.60 -6.89
N GLN A 367 0.80 12.33 -7.90
CA GLN A 367 0.88 11.03 -8.62
C GLN A 367 1.72 11.07 -9.91
N LEU A 368 2.09 12.24 -10.42
CA LEU A 368 2.75 12.34 -11.73
C LEU A 368 4.27 12.13 -11.71
N GLU A 369 4.94 12.20 -10.55
CA GLU A 369 6.42 12.09 -10.50
C GLU A 369 6.97 10.65 -10.33
N ILE A 370 6.12 9.63 -10.19
CA ILE A 370 6.56 8.21 -10.05
C ILE A 370 6.32 7.40 -11.34
N GLN A 371 6.10 8.07 -12.48
CA GLN A 371 5.68 7.40 -13.72
C GLN A 371 6.74 7.12 -14.81
N PRO A 372 8.01 6.81 -14.48
CA PRO A 372 8.82 6.07 -15.45
C PRO A 372 9.55 4.88 -14.81
N ALA A 373 8.83 3.89 -14.28
CA ALA A 373 9.46 2.60 -13.90
C ALA A 373 8.54 1.38 -13.82
N ILE A 374 7.37 1.36 -14.47
CA ILE A 374 6.51 0.16 -14.49
C ILE A 374 6.59 -0.50 -15.87
N PRO A 375 7.17 -1.72 -15.99
CA PRO A 375 7.14 -2.49 -17.22
C PRO A 375 5.69 -2.75 -17.67
N MET A 376 5.43 -2.52 -18.96
CA MET A 376 4.18 -2.82 -19.63
C MET A 376 3.72 -4.26 -19.34
N GLY A 377 2.61 -4.38 -18.61
CA GLY A 377 2.01 -5.67 -18.28
C GLY A 377 1.19 -5.71 -16.99
N CYS A 378 1.16 -4.63 -16.20
CA CYS A 378 0.40 -4.55 -14.95
C CYS A 378 -0.78 -3.57 -15.07
N THR A 379 -2.01 -4.07 -15.12
CA THR A 379 -3.21 -3.28 -14.84
C THR A 379 -3.31 -3.05 -13.34
N CYS A 380 -2.68 -1.99 -12.85
CA CYS A 380 -2.84 -1.53 -11.46
C CYS A 380 -2.96 -0.01 -11.48
N ILE A 381 -4.20 0.49 -11.55
CA ILE A 381 -4.54 1.90 -11.33
C ILE A 381 -4.57 2.11 -9.80
N PRO A 382 -3.81 3.05 -9.21
CA PRO A 382 -3.68 3.18 -7.76
C PRO A 382 -4.79 4.05 -7.15
N LEU A 383 -5.37 3.59 -6.04
CA LEU A 383 -6.18 4.29 -5.03
C LEU A 383 -7.50 5.00 -5.46
N VAL A 384 -7.63 5.47 -6.70
CA VAL A 384 -8.77 6.29 -7.15
C VAL A 384 -9.97 5.43 -7.57
N LEU A 385 -9.76 4.17 -7.95
CA LEU A 385 -10.83 3.28 -8.40
C LEU A 385 -11.82 2.88 -7.30
N GLU A 386 -11.39 2.79 -6.04
CA GLU A 386 -12.28 2.38 -4.94
C GLU A 386 -13.28 3.48 -4.56
N HIS A 387 -12.88 4.75 -4.62
CA HIS A 387 -13.74 5.89 -4.24
C HIS A 387 -14.39 6.61 -5.43
N LYS A 388 -14.15 6.11 -6.65
CA LYS A 388 -14.79 6.60 -7.88
C LYS A 388 -16.32 6.52 -7.77
N GLN A 389 -16.85 5.54 -7.03
CA GLN A 389 -18.30 5.34 -6.86
C GLN A 389 -18.97 6.39 -5.97
N GLU A 390 -18.26 7.07 -5.05
CA GLU A 390 -18.90 8.07 -4.19
C GLU A 390 -18.91 9.48 -4.79
N ILE A 391 -17.91 9.85 -5.61
CA ILE A 391 -17.87 11.15 -6.29
C ILE A 391 -18.71 11.16 -7.57
N TRP A 392 -18.84 10.01 -8.27
CA TRP A 392 -19.55 9.93 -9.53
C TRP A 392 -20.99 10.49 -9.50
N PRO A 393 -21.82 10.23 -8.47
CA PRO A 393 -23.16 10.80 -8.39
C PRO A 393 -23.15 12.34 -8.26
N ALA A 394 -22.05 12.94 -7.82
CA ALA A 394 -21.91 14.39 -7.71
C ALA A 394 -21.75 15.07 -9.09
N ILE A 395 -21.07 14.43 -10.05
CA ILE A 395 -20.70 15.08 -11.33
C ILE A 395 -21.94 15.57 -12.10
N PRO A 396 -23.00 14.76 -12.33
CA PRO A 396 -24.21 15.24 -13.00
C PRO A 396 -24.90 16.40 -12.25
N MET A 397 -24.83 16.39 -10.91
CA MET A 397 -25.42 17.44 -10.08
C MET A 397 -24.63 18.75 -10.15
N VAL A 398 -23.29 18.68 -10.19
CA VAL A 398 -22.44 19.84 -10.44
C VAL A 398 -22.70 20.42 -11.83
N VAL A 399 -22.88 19.56 -12.85
CA VAL A 399 -23.23 19.99 -14.21
C VAL A 399 -24.59 20.68 -14.26
N GLU A 400 -25.58 20.23 -13.49
CA GLU A 400 -26.88 20.90 -13.37
C GLU A 400 -26.74 22.32 -12.77
N LEU A 401 -25.89 22.47 -11.75
CA LEU A 401 -25.63 23.76 -11.08
C LEU A 401 -24.90 24.79 -11.96
N LEU A 402 -24.38 24.41 -13.13
CA LEU A 402 -23.94 25.35 -14.16
C LEU A 402 -25.08 26.25 -14.67
N LYS A 403 -26.34 25.83 -14.50
CA LYS A 403 -27.54 26.59 -14.91
C LYS A 403 -28.25 27.28 -13.73
N ASP A 404 -27.62 27.33 -12.56
CA ASP A 404 -28.21 27.92 -11.35
C ASP A 404 -28.54 29.42 -11.55
N SER A 405 -29.61 29.90 -10.92
CA SER A 405 -30.02 31.31 -10.99
C SER A 405 -28.96 32.26 -10.42
N TYR A 406 -28.18 31.80 -9.45
CA TYR A 406 -27.13 32.60 -8.79
C TYR A 406 -25.78 32.42 -9.47
N SER A 407 -25.19 33.53 -9.92
CA SER A 407 -23.90 33.53 -10.62
C SER A 407 -22.74 33.04 -9.75
N THR A 408 -22.82 33.23 -8.44
CA THR A 408 -21.83 32.73 -7.47
C THR A 408 -21.83 31.20 -7.39
N VAL A 409 -22.97 30.55 -7.64
CA VAL A 409 -23.11 29.09 -7.69
C VAL A 409 -22.61 28.57 -9.04
N ARG A 410 -22.98 29.22 -10.15
CA ARG A 410 -22.47 28.88 -11.50
C ARG A 410 -20.96 28.94 -11.58
N GLN A 411 -20.35 29.98 -10.99
CA GLN A 411 -18.89 30.10 -10.89
C GLN A 411 -18.27 28.96 -10.07
N ALA A 412 -18.80 28.66 -8.89
CA ALA A 412 -18.28 27.59 -8.05
C ALA A 412 -18.43 26.21 -8.71
N ALA A 413 -19.46 26.01 -9.52
CA ALA A 413 -19.66 24.78 -10.29
C ALA A 413 -18.56 24.61 -11.34
N LEU A 414 -18.17 25.69 -12.05
CA LEU A 414 -17.04 25.69 -12.98
C LEU A 414 -15.71 25.39 -12.28
N GLU A 415 -15.47 26.00 -11.12
CA GLU A 415 -14.27 25.77 -10.30
C GLU A 415 -14.23 24.33 -9.74
N SER A 416 -15.38 23.77 -9.36
CA SER A 416 -15.50 22.37 -8.94
C SER A 416 -15.25 21.39 -10.08
N LEU A 417 -15.79 21.64 -11.28
CA LEU A 417 -15.50 20.80 -12.45
C LEU A 417 -14.03 20.89 -12.86
N SER A 418 -13.41 22.07 -12.73
CA SER A 418 -11.98 22.24 -12.98
C SER A 418 -11.13 21.43 -12.00
N GLY A 419 -11.46 21.51 -10.69
CA GLY A 419 -10.78 20.75 -9.65
C GLY A 419 -10.94 19.23 -9.78
N LEU A 420 -12.14 18.76 -10.14
CA LEU A 420 -12.40 17.33 -10.40
C LEU A 420 -11.76 16.84 -11.71
N GLY A 421 -11.77 17.69 -12.76
CA GLY A 421 -11.24 17.39 -14.09
C GLY A 421 -9.71 17.39 -14.19
N ALA A 422 -9.01 17.88 -13.16
CA ALA A 422 -7.56 17.73 -13.01
C ALA A 422 -7.12 16.24 -12.90
N ARG A 423 -8.07 15.32 -12.67
CA ARG A 423 -7.85 13.87 -12.58
C ARG A 423 -8.33 13.19 -13.85
N VAL A 424 -7.48 12.37 -14.46
CA VAL A 424 -7.74 11.69 -15.75
C VAL A 424 -8.97 10.76 -15.67
N GLU A 425 -9.27 10.24 -14.48
CA GLU A 425 -10.35 9.27 -14.25
C GLU A 425 -11.76 9.88 -14.34
N PHE A 426 -11.90 11.19 -14.12
CA PHE A 426 -13.18 11.92 -14.15
C PHE A 426 -13.40 12.70 -15.45
N GLN A 427 -12.38 12.84 -16.30
CA GLN A 427 -12.47 13.62 -17.55
C GLN A 427 -13.56 13.12 -18.49
N GLN A 428 -13.75 11.80 -18.61
CA GLN A 428 -14.79 11.23 -19.48
C GLN A 428 -16.21 11.59 -19.03
N GLU A 429 -16.45 11.65 -17.73
CA GLU A 429 -17.75 11.99 -17.13
C GLU A 429 -18.04 13.49 -17.09
N ILE A 430 -16.98 14.29 -17.06
CA ILE A 430 -17.07 15.74 -17.08
C ILE A 430 -17.27 16.25 -18.52
N ARG A 431 -16.87 15.48 -19.53
CA ARG A 431 -16.98 15.83 -20.95
C ARG A 431 -18.37 16.33 -21.40
N PRO A 432 -19.50 15.74 -20.96
CA PRO A 432 -20.84 16.25 -21.30
C PRO A 432 -21.13 17.68 -20.80
N ALA A 433 -20.32 18.23 -19.88
CA ALA A 433 -20.44 19.61 -19.41
C ALA A 433 -19.92 20.62 -20.42
N ILE A 434 -19.04 20.24 -21.35
CA ILE A 434 -18.34 21.16 -22.26
C ILE A 434 -19.30 22.08 -23.06
N PRO A 435 -20.38 21.58 -23.69
CA PRO A 435 -21.32 22.45 -24.40
C PRO A 435 -21.98 23.50 -23.48
N ILE A 436 -22.32 23.12 -22.25
CA ILE A 436 -22.93 24.01 -21.25
C ILE A 436 -21.90 25.07 -20.81
N VAL A 437 -20.64 24.69 -20.63
CA VAL A 437 -19.57 25.65 -20.30
C VAL A 437 -19.31 26.65 -21.43
N VAL A 438 -19.41 26.22 -22.70
CA VAL A 438 -19.32 27.12 -23.86
C VAL A 438 -20.48 28.13 -23.88
N GLU A 439 -21.69 27.72 -23.49
CA GLU A 439 -22.81 28.66 -23.33
C GLU A 439 -22.54 29.70 -22.22
N LEU A 440 -21.87 29.32 -21.13
CA LEU A 440 -21.50 30.22 -20.03
C LEU A 440 -20.43 31.25 -20.40
N LEU A 441 -19.80 31.17 -21.56
CA LEU A 441 -18.99 32.26 -22.11
C LEU A 441 -19.84 33.51 -22.39
N LYS A 442 -21.16 33.35 -22.61
CA LYS A 442 -22.15 34.43 -22.78
C LYS A 442 -22.73 34.94 -21.46
N ASP A 443 -22.31 34.41 -20.32
CA ASP A 443 -22.92 34.77 -19.05
C ASP A 443 -22.81 36.28 -18.80
N SER A 444 -23.91 36.87 -18.35
CA SER A 444 -23.99 38.29 -17.97
C SER A 444 -22.94 38.71 -16.93
N GLN A 445 -22.43 37.75 -16.14
CA GLN A 445 -21.48 38.00 -15.07
C GLN A 445 -20.06 37.67 -15.51
N SER A 446 -19.18 38.68 -15.42
CA SER A 446 -17.78 38.59 -15.86
C SER A 446 -16.96 37.55 -15.11
N SER A 447 -17.32 37.23 -13.86
CA SER A 447 -16.67 36.18 -13.07
C SER A 447 -16.98 34.77 -13.60
N VAL A 448 -18.22 34.53 -14.04
CA VAL A 448 -18.64 33.24 -14.62
C VAL A 448 -17.99 33.04 -15.99
N CYS A 449 -17.99 34.08 -16.83
CA CYS A 449 -17.31 34.05 -18.14
C CYS A 449 -15.81 33.73 -17.99
N ARG A 450 -15.13 34.36 -17.02
CA ARG A 450 -13.71 34.09 -16.73
C ARG A 450 -13.47 32.67 -16.26
N ALA A 451 -14.29 32.15 -15.35
CA ALA A 451 -14.17 30.78 -14.86
C ALA A 451 -14.42 29.76 -15.98
N ALA A 452 -15.35 30.03 -16.90
CA ALA A 452 -15.61 29.19 -18.07
C ALA A 452 -14.41 29.17 -19.03
N LEU A 453 -13.79 30.33 -19.28
CA LEU A 453 -12.54 30.42 -20.05
C LEU A 453 -11.40 29.65 -19.39
N GLN A 454 -11.24 29.79 -18.06
CA GLN A 454 -10.21 29.07 -17.30
C GLN A 454 -10.39 27.56 -17.38
N TYR A 455 -11.61 27.06 -17.17
CA TYR A 455 -11.94 25.65 -17.31
C TYR A 455 -11.59 25.13 -18.72
N LEU A 456 -12.03 25.83 -19.78
CA LEU A 456 -11.76 25.41 -21.16
C LEU A 456 -10.26 25.45 -21.50
N SER A 457 -9.51 26.40 -20.94
CA SER A 457 -8.06 26.48 -21.12
C SER A 457 -7.27 25.41 -20.36
N GLY A 458 -7.85 24.87 -19.29
CA GLY A 458 -7.23 23.87 -18.41
C GLY A 458 -7.52 22.41 -18.80
N LEU A 459 -8.38 22.16 -19.79
CA LEU A 459 -8.60 20.81 -20.32
C LEU A 459 -7.29 20.28 -20.90
N GLN A 460 -6.75 19.19 -20.35
CA GLN A 460 -5.63 18.47 -20.98
C GLN A 460 -6.14 17.86 -22.29
N VAL A 461 -5.67 18.41 -23.40
CA VAL A 461 -6.36 18.33 -24.68
C VAL A 461 -6.08 17.00 -25.39
N GLY A 462 -7.10 16.13 -25.46
CA GLY A 462 -7.20 15.08 -26.48
C GLY A 462 -7.74 15.65 -27.81
N ALA A 463 -7.29 15.10 -28.95
CA ALA A 463 -7.62 15.62 -30.29
C ALA A 463 -9.13 15.77 -30.58
N GLN A 464 -10.00 15.01 -29.91
CA GLN A 464 -11.46 15.08 -30.09
C GLN A 464 -12.13 16.24 -29.32
N ASP A 465 -11.51 16.78 -28.27
CA ASP A 465 -12.10 17.86 -27.46
C ASP A 465 -11.83 19.24 -28.08
N ILE A 466 -10.73 19.36 -28.84
CA ILE A 466 -10.47 20.52 -29.71
C ILE A 466 -11.59 20.65 -30.74
N GLU A 467 -11.99 19.55 -31.37
CA GLU A 467 -12.96 19.58 -32.47
C GLU A 467 -14.34 20.10 -32.00
N ILE A 468 -14.81 19.68 -30.82
CA ILE A 468 -16.06 20.17 -30.23
C ILE A 468 -15.98 21.66 -29.86
N VAL A 469 -14.87 22.08 -29.24
CA VAL A 469 -14.66 23.50 -28.86
C VAL A 469 -14.53 24.38 -30.11
N PHE A 470 -13.78 23.93 -31.13
CA PHE A 470 -13.61 24.66 -32.39
C PHE A 470 -14.90 24.73 -33.21
N ILE A 471 -15.67 23.63 -33.32
CA ILE A 471 -16.97 23.62 -34.01
C ILE A 471 -17.93 24.61 -33.34
N THR A 472 -18.02 24.59 -32.01
CA THR A 472 -18.95 25.47 -31.28
C THR A 472 -18.53 26.95 -31.34
N ILE A 473 -17.23 27.25 -31.37
CA ILE A 473 -16.69 28.61 -31.56
C ILE A 473 -16.81 29.08 -33.03
N LEU A 474 -16.70 28.19 -34.01
CA LEU A 474 -16.92 28.52 -35.42
C LEU A 474 -18.39 28.78 -35.74
N ASP A 475 -19.32 27.99 -35.17
CA ASP A 475 -20.76 28.24 -35.24
C ASP A 475 -21.17 29.54 -34.54
N TRP A 476 -20.40 29.99 -33.55
CA TRP A 476 -20.57 31.29 -32.92
C TRP A 476 -20.25 32.44 -33.88
N GLY A 477 -19.10 32.38 -34.57
CA GLY A 477 -18.67 33.41 -35.49
C GLY A 477 -19.64 33.59 -36.68
N THR A 478 -20.27 32.50 -37.11
CA THR A 478 -21.29 32.52 -38.17
C THR A 478 -22.64 33.05 -37.68
N LEU A 479 -23.06 32.76 -36.44
CA LEU A 479 -24.31 33.27 -35.84
C LEU A 479 -24.27 34.78 -35.52
N GLU A 480 -23.14 35.31 -35.03
CA GLU A 480 -22.98 36.75 -34.80
C GLU A 480 -22.85 37.52 -36.13
N GLY A 481 -22.15 36.94 -37.12
CA GLY A 481 -22.11 37.49 -38.48
C GLY A 481 -23.48 37.56 -39.16
N ALA A 482 -24.35 36.56 -38.94
CA ALA A 482 -25.73 36.55 -39.42
C ALA A 482 -26.64 37.57 -38.72
N LYS A 483 -26.43 37.84 -37.41
CA LYS A 483 -27.15 38.91 -36.69
C LYS A 483 -26.71 40.31 -37.10
N ALA A 484 -25.42 40.51 -37.38
CA ALA A 484 -24.87 41.80 -37.81
C ALA A 484 -25.23 42.17 -39.27
N THR A 485 -25.62 41.20 -40.09
CA THR A 485 -26.07 41.41 -41.48
C THR A 485 -27.59 41.52 -41.63
N ALA A 486 -28.34 41.21 -40.56
CA ALA A 486 -29.81 41.29 -40.51
C ALA A 486 -30.34 42.54 -39.76
N SER A 487 -29.46 43.40 -39.24
CA SER A 487 -29.75 44.74 -38.72
C SER A 487 -29.31 45.80 -39.73
#